data_AF-A0A0F9MB56-F1
#
_entry.id   AF-A0A0F9MB56-F1
#
_cell.length_a   1.000
_cell.length_b   1.000
_cell.length_c   1.000
_cell.angle_alpha   90.00
_cell.angle_beta   90.00
_cell.angle_gamma   90.00
#
_symmetry.space_group_name_H-M   'P 1'
#
loop_
_entity.id
_entity.type
_entity.pdbx_description
1 polymer ?
#
loop_
_entity_poly.entity_id
_entity_poly.type
_entity_poly.pdbx_seq_one_letter_code
_entity_poly.pdbx_strand_id
1 'polypeptide(L)'
;MYCPNCKTNVLTVREDFRVGLAIILVDNVNQEYKQPSILVSYQGQNYEVKLRYLYLSLTDEFIDFGSGIEGGAYVFQRIVQQSGQNVVINPKGAAMFLSPRNMRALWVRLYLLEEGKNFELVHSESPEVVKVLKSQGLDIRELVYFNGINGPIKIWKVNYVGDEKHN
;
A
#
# COMPACT_ATOMS: atom_id res chain seq x y z
N MET A 1 28.76 -15.37 13.05
CA MET A 1 28.29 -14.43 14.08
C MET A 1 26.78 -14.33 13.95
N TYR A 2 26.03 -14.91 14.89
CA TYR A 2 24.57 -15.03 14.87
C TYR A 2 24.01 -14.06 15.94
N CYS A 3 23.09 -13.15 15.57
CA CYS A 3 22.39 -12.30 16.54
C CYS A 3 21.04 -12.98 16.89
N PRO A 4 20.79 -13.40 18.15
CA PRO A 4 19.70 -14.35 18.44
C PRO A 4 18.29 -13.75 18.54
N ASN A 5 18.08 -12.44 18.38
CA ASN A 5 16.82 -11.79 18.79
C ASN A 5 16.18 -10.79 17.80
N CYS A 6 16.50 -10.84 16.50
CA CYS A 6 15.74 -10.04 15.51
C CYS A 6 14.58 -10.84 14.92
N LYS A 7 13.39 -10.73 15.52
CA LYS A 7 12.13 -10.98 14.80
C LYS A 7 11.90 -9.81 13.84
N THR A 8 12.30 -9.98 12.59
CA THR A 8 11.86 -9.08 11.51
C THR A 8 11.65 -9.92 10.26
N ASN A 9 10.42 -9.94 9.76
CA ASN A 9 10.05 -10.63 8.53
C ASN A 9 10.69 -9.88 7.35
N VAL A 10 11.94 -10.20 7.03
CA VAL A 10 12.67 -9.62 5.90
C VAL A 10 12.65 -10.63 4.76
N LEU A 11 11.80 -10.38 3.76
CA LEU A 11 11.81 -11.14 2.51
C LEU A 11 12.87 -10.51 1.59
N THR A 12 13.84 -11.30 1.13
CA THR A 12 14.86 -10.86 0.16
C THR A 12 14.75 -11.67 -1.12
N VAL A 13 14.96 -11.01 -2.27
CA VAL A 13 15.08 -11.66 -3.59
C VAL A 13 16.31 -11.04 -4.27
N ARG A 14 17.15 -11.85 -4.95
CA ARG A 14 18.55 -11.59 -5.34
C ARG A 14 18.92 -11.14 -6.79
N GLU A 15 19.63 -9.99 -6.92
CA GLU A 15 20.47 -9.38 -8.03
C GLU A 15 19.88 -8.54 -9.21
N ASP A 16 20.43 -7.32 -9.42
CA ASP A 16 20.04 -6.18 -10.29
C ASP A 16 18.88 -5.30 -9.79
N PHE A 17 19.20 -4.05 -9.39
CA PHE A 17 18.37 -3.02 -8.70
C PHE A 17 17.09 -3.53 -8.03
N ARG A 18 17.12 -3.68 -6.70
CA ARG A 18 16.01 -4.31 -5.97
C ARG A 18 15.50 -3.42 -4.85
N VAL A 19 14.23 -3.06 -4.95
CA VAL A 19 13.45 -2.56 -3.81
C VAL A 19 12.90 -3.79 -3.10
N GLY A 20 13.53 -4.18 -2.00
CA GLY A 20 13.23 -5.44 -1.33
C GLY A 20 12.25 -5.32 -0.17
N LEU A 21 12.18 -4.15 0.47
CA LEU A 21 11.47 -4.02 1.74
C LEU A 21 11.01 -2.57 1.98
N ALA A 22 9.74 -2.38 2.30
CA ALA A 22 9.26 -1.17 2.95
C ALA A 22 9.14 -1.44 4.45
N ILE A 23 9.87 -0.69 5.26
CA ILE A 23 9.86 -0.74 6.72
C ILE A 23 8.93 0.37 7.20
N ILE A 24 7.88 -0.03 7.91
CA ILE A 24 6.94 0.89 8.55
C ILE A 24 7.05 0.64 10.04
N LEU A 25 7.55 1.65 10.75
CA LEU A 25 7.72 1.59 12.19
C LEU A 25 6.52 2.26 12.85
N VAL A 26 5.95 1.61 13.85
CA VAL A 26 4.88 2.17 14.69
C VAL A 26 5.49 2.44 16.06
N ASP A 27 5.25 3.63 16.61
CA ASP A 27 5.61 3.91 17.99
C ASP A 27 4.62 3.20 18.93
N ASN A 28 5.14 2.33 19.80
CA ASN A 28 4.30 1.56 20.72
C ASN A 28 3.75 2.41 21.89
N VAL A 29 4.29 3.60 22.13
CA VAL A 29 3.90 4.45 23.26
C VAL A 29 2.71 5.33 22.91
N ASN A 30 2.76 6.01 21.76
CA ASN A 30 1.72 6.95 21.32
C ASN A 30 0.81 6.39 20.21
N GLN A 31 1.09 5.17 19.72
CA GLN A 31 0.48 4.61 18.50
C GLN A 31 0.69 5.46 17.23
N GLU A 32 1.62 6.42 17.27
CA GLU A 32 1.98 7.27 16.15
C GLU A 32 2.81 6.51 15.12
N TYR A 33 2.50 6.72 13.84
CA TYR A 33 3.29 6.15 12.74
C TYR A 33 4.59 6.93 12.57
N LYS A 34 5.71 6.21 12.53
CA LYS A 34 7.00 6.80 12.18
C LYS A 34 7.14 6.84 10.67
N GLN A 35 7.99 7.76 10.22
CA GLN A 35 8.31 7.93 8.81
C GLN A 35 8.74 6.58 8.20
N PRO A 36 8.08 6.13 7.12
CA PRO A 36 8.43 4.88 6.50
C PRO A 36 9.74 5.00 5.71
N SER A 37 10.51 3.91 5.67
CA SER A 37 11.74 3.80 4.90
C SER A 37 11.66 2.61 3.96
N ILE A 38 12.29 2.69 2.79
CA ILE A 38 12.53 1.53 1.93
C ILE A 38 14.00 1.13 1.97
N LEU A 39 14.26 -0.17 1.91
CA LEU A 39 15.60 -0.70 1.74
C LEU A 39 15.83 -0.99 0.26
N VAL A 40 16.74 -0.25 -0.36
CA VAL A 40 17.16 -0.45 -1.74
C VAL A 40 18.52 -1.14 -1.73
N SER A 41 18.62 -2.31 -2.37
CA SER A 41 19.89 -2.99 -2.53
C SER A 41 20.46 -2.73 -3.92
N TYR A 42 21.64 -2.12 -3.98
CA TYR A 42 22.33 -1.76 -5.21
C TYR A 42 23.83 -2.04 -5.05
N GLN A 43 24.40 -2.79 -6.00
CA GLN A 43 25.82 -3.17 -6.01
C GLN A 43 26.31 -3.80 -4.68
N GLY A 44 25.47 -4.61 -4.04
CA GLY A 44 25.79 -5.26 -2.77
C GLY A 44 25.77 -4.34 -1.55
N GLN A 45 25.43 -3.06 -1.71
CA GLN A 45 25.19 -2.12 -0.62
C GLN A 45 23.69 -1.89 -0.43
N ASN A 46 23.28 -1.76 0.83
CA ASN A 46 21.90 -1.46 1.19
C ASN A 46 21.77 0.01 1.56
N TYR A 47 20.84 0.70 0.92
CA TYR A 47 20.53 2.10 1.17
C TYR A 47 19.14 2.18 1.79
N GLU A 48 19.06 2.78 2.98
CA GLU A 48 17.79 3.15 3.57
C GLU A 48 17.35 4.49 2.99
N VAL A 49 16.18 4.51 2.36
CA VAL A 49 15.61 5.71 1.75
C VAL A 49 14.29 6.04 2.44
N LYS A 50 14.25 7.20 3.09
CA LYS A 50 13.05 7.70 3.76
C LYS A 50 12.01 8.13 2.74
N LEU A 51 10.78 7.68 2.93
CA LEU A 51 9.61 8.08 2.16
C LEU A 51 8.93 9.26 2.85
N ARG A 52 8.32 10.14 2.06
CA ARG A 52 7.60 11.31 2.57
C ARG A 52 6.16 11.00 2.97
N TYR A 53 5.52 10.03 2.32
CA TYR A 53 4.10 9.77 2.49
C TYR A 53 3.81 8.39 3.09
N LEU A 54 2.80 8.31 3.94
CA LEU A 54 2.20 7.05 4.39
C LEU A 54 0.69 7.11 4.19
N TYR A 55 0.13 6.08 3.57
CA TYR A 55 -1.31 5.93 3.43
C TYR A 55 -1.76 4.63 4.09
N LEU A 56 -2.81 4.72 4.91
CA LEU A 56 -3.37 3.61 5.67
C LEU A 56 -4.80 3.32 5.20
N SER A 57 -4.95 2.33 4.32
CA SER A 57 -6.26 2.00 3.72
C SER A 57 -7.34 1.53 4.72
N LEU A 58 -6.96 1.22 5.96
CA LEU A 58 -7.90 0.84 7.01
C LEU A 58 -8.61 2.01 7.67
N THR A 59 -7.93 3.16 7.73
CA THR A 59 -8.42 4.38 8.38
C THR A 59 -8.61 5.51 7.38
N ASP A 60 -8.24 5.29 6.12
CA ASP A 60 -8.23 6.28 5.04
C ASP A 60 -7.36 7.50 5.40
N GLU A 61 -6.32 7.26 6.23
CA GLU A 61 -5.41 8.29 6.73
C GLU A 61 -4.22 8.46 5.79
N PHE A 62 -3.96 9.72 5.42
CA PHE A 62 -2.80 10.14 4.64
C PHE A 62 -1.89 11.04 5.48
N ILE A 63 -0.64 10.62 5.67
CA ILE A 63 0.35 11.33 6.50
C ILE A 63 1.49 11.84 5.61
N ASP A 64 1.75 13.15 5.69
CA ASP A 64 2.92 13.81 5.10
C ASP A 64 3.96 14.10 6.20
N PHE A 65 5.12 13.46 6.12
CA PHE A 65 6.22 13.63 7.06
C PHE A 65 7.09 14.86 6.75
N GLY A 66 6.81 15.60 5.67
CA GLY A 66 7.48 16.84 5.28
C GLY A 66 8.94 16.67 4.80
N SER A 67 9.48 15.46 4.79
CA SER A 67 10.87 15.16 4.42
C SER A 67 10.98 13.78 3.74
N GLY A 68 12.13 13.48 3.14
CA GLY A 68 12.35 12.24 2.37
C GLY A 68 12.06 12.41 0.88
N ILE A 69 12.16 11.32 0.12
CA ILE A 69 11.79 11.35 -1.29
C ILE A 69 10.27 11.47 -1.43
N GLU A 70 9.77 12.07 -2.52
CA GLU A 70 8.34 12.21 -2.82
C GLU A 70 7.62 10.88 -3.14
N GLY A 71 8.12 9.77 -2.60
CA GLY A 71 7.47 8.46 -2.62
C GLY A 71 6.66 8.21 -1.35
N GLY A 72 5.80 7.20 -1.42
CA GLY A 72 4.91 6.81 -0.34
C GLY A 72 4.83 5.31 -0.10
N ALA A 73 4.41 4.94 1.10
CA ALA A 73 4.02 3.57 1.42
C ALA A 73 2.50 3.49 1.53
N TYR A 74 1.88 2.60 0.77
CA TYR A 74 0.45 2.32 0.85
C TYR A 74 0.23 1.00 1.59
N VAL A 75 -0.35 1.06 2.79
CA VAL A 75 -0.56 -0.10 3.66
C VAL A 75 -1.97 -0.63 3.51
N PHE A 76 -2.09 -1.94 3.34
CA PHE A 76 -3.36 -2.61 3.13
C PHE A 76 -3.38 -4.02 3.70
N GLN A 77 -4.59 -4.57 3.78
CA GLN A 77 -4.84 -5.84 4.44
C GLN A 77 -4.21 -7.00 3.67
N ARG A 78 -3.70 -7.98 4.40
CA ARG A 78 -3.29 -9.27 3.86
C ARG A 78 -4.18 -10.36 4.42
N ILE A 79 -4.69 -11.21 3.54
CA ILE A 79 -5.43 -12.40 3.91
C ILE A 79 -4.44 -13.56 3.99
N VAL A 80 -4.48 -14.29 5.11
CA VAL A 80 -3.66 -15.48 5.34
C VAL A 80 -4.62 -16.64 5.60
N GLN A 81 -4.59 -17.64 4.71
CA GLN A 81 -5.22 -18.93 5.01
C GLN A 81 -4.28 -19.71 5.92
N GLN A 82 -4.77 -20.10 7.10
CA GLN A 82 -4.09 -21.05 7.97
C GLN A 82 -4.58 -22.47 7.65
N SER A 83 -3.88 -23.49 8.17
CA SER A 83 -4.32 -24.88 8.02
C SER A 83 -5.67 -25.11 8.72
N GLY A 84 -6.63 -25.71 8.01
CA GLY A 84 -8.04 -25.74 8.40
C GLY A 84 -8.77 -24.49 7.90
N GLN A 85 -10.08 -24.54 7.67
CA GLN A 85 -10.88 -23.52 6.96
C GLN A 85 -10.90 -22.09 7.57
N ASN A 86 -10.00 -21.76 8.48
CA ASN A 86 -9.89 -20.48 9.15
C ASN A 86 -9.09 -19.47 8.31
N VAL A 87 -9.72 -18.33 8.04
CA VAL A 87 -9.12 -17.19 7.37
C VAL A 87 -8.70 -16.17 8.43
N VAL A 88 -7.43 -15.77 8.41
CA VAL A 88 -6.92 -14.71 9.30
C VAL A 88 -6.64 -13.46 8.46
N ILE A 89 -7.18 -12.33 8.91
CA ILE A 89 -6.96 -11.02 8.28
C ILE A 89 -5.87 -10.30 9.06
N ASN A 90 -4.79 -9.97 8.39
CA ASN A 90 -3.77 -9.08 8.94
C ASN A 90 -4.02 -7.66 8.43
N PRO A 91 -4.51 -6.74 9.29
CA PRO A 91 -4.84 -5.37 8.91
C PRO A 91 -3.66 -4.61 8.28
N LYS A 92 -2.44 -4.80 8.80
CA LYS A 92 -1.21 -4.13 8.35
C LYS A 92 -0.25 -5.16 7.72
N GLY A 93 -0.81 -6.06 6.91
CA GLY A 93 -0.10 -7.25 6.46
C GLY A 93 0.58 -7.15 5.09
N ALA A 94 0.29 -6.10 4.32
CA ALA A 94 0.93 -5.80 3.05
C ALA A 94 1.20 -4.30 2.90
N ALA A 95 2.24 -3.97 2.14
CA ALA A 95 2.58 -2.60 1.79
C ALA A 95 2.99 -2.52 0.32
N MET A 96 2.55 -1.47 -0.37
CA MET A 96 2.95 -1.14 -1.73
C MET A 96 3.82 0.10 -1.70
N PHE A 97 5.00 -0.01 -2.30
CA PHE A 97 5.86 1.15 -2.52
C PHE A 97 5.34 1.96 -3.72
N LEU A 98 5.07 3.23 -3.47
CA LEU A 98 4.72 4.22 -4.48
C LEU A 98 5.95 5.10 -4.72
N SER A 99 6.56 4.96 -5.90
CA SER A 99 7.67 5.81 -6.31
C SER A 99 7.22 7.29 -6.47
N PRO A 100 8.15 8.25 -6.49
CA PRO A 100 7.83 9.65 -6.81
C PRO A 100 7.11 9.85 -8.15
N ARG A 101 7.29 8.93 -9.10
CA ARG A 101 6.55 8.92 -10.36
C ARG A 101 5.12 8.40 -10.15
N ASN A 102 4.95 7.33 -9.38
CA ASN A 102 3.64 6.74 -9.11
C ASN A 102 2.75 7.68 -8.29
N MET A 103 3.30 8.42 -7.32
CA MET A 103 2.53 9.39 -6.53
C MET A 103 1.83 10.46 -7.38
N ARG A 104 2.41 10.79 -8.54
CA ARG A 104 1.83 11.75 -9.49
C ARG A 104 0.93 11.09 -10.54
N ALA A 105 0.91 9.77 -10.61
CA ALA A 105 0.16 9.04 -11.62
C ALA A 105 -1.35 9.11 -11.31
N LEU A 106 -2.14 9.36 -12.36
CA LEU A 106 -3.59 9.49 -12.23
C LEU A 106 -4.24 8.25 -11.62
N TRP A 107 -3.75 7.06 -11.97
CA TRP A 107 -4.27 5.82 -11.40
C TRP A 107 -4.03 5.74 -9.88
N VAL A 108 -2.90 6.19 -9.34
CA VAL A 108 -2.69 6.19 -7.87
C VAL A 108 -3.67 7.14 -7.22
N ARG A 109 -3.77 8.36 -7.76
CA ARG A 109 -4.63 9.40 -7.21
C ARG A 109 -6.09 8.95 -7.20
N LEU A 110 -6.62 8.47 -8.33
CA LEU A 110 -8.02 8.03 -8.41
C LEU A 110 -8.26 6.68 -7.73
N TYR A 111 -7.46 5.66 -8.05
CA TYR A 111 -7.75 4.28 -7.66
C TYR A 111 -7.40 3.99 -6.20
N LEU A 112 -6.24 4.45 -5.73
CA LEU A 112 -5.73 4.17 -4.38
C LEU A 112 -6.11 5.25 -3.37
N LEU A 113 -6.03 6.52 -3.76
CA LEU A 113 -6.26 7.66 -2.85
C LEU A 113 -7.65 8.27 -2.99
N GLU A 114 -8.41 7.90 -4.03
CA GLU A 114 -9.75 8.43 -4.33
C GLU A 114 -9.78 9.97 -4.48
N GLU A 115 -8.67 10.54 -4.95
CA GLU A 115 -8.49 11.96 -5.22
C GLU A 115 -8.48 12.26 -6.72
N GLY A 116 -9.38 13.14 -7.16
CA GLY A 116 -9.39 13.59 -8.54
C GLY A 116 -10.37 14.73 -8.78
N LYS A 117 -9.85 15.92 -9.08
CA LYS A 117 -10.70 17.02 -9.55
C LYS A 117 -11.28 16.61 -10.91
N ASN A 118 -12.60 16.77 -11.08
CA ASN A 118 -13.36 16.42 -12.29
C ASN A 118 -13.58 14.92 -12.55
N PHE A 119 -13.27 14.05 -11.60
CA PHE A 119 -13.58 12.61 -11.70
C PHE A 119 -14.66 12.24 -10.69
N GLU A 120 -15.67 11.53 -11.15
CA GLU A 120 -16.77 11.02 -10.34
C GLU A 120 -16.76 9.49 -10.39
N LEU A 121 -16.68 8.81 -9.25
CA LEU A 121 -16.77 7.35 -9.19
C LEU A 121 -18.22 6.95 -9.48
N VAL A 122 -18.48 6.36 -10.64
CA VAL A 122 -19.84 5.96 -11.07
C VAL A 122 -20.09 4.46 -10.92
N HIS A 123 -19.05 3.67 -10.75
CA HIS A 123 -19.16 2.24 -10.50
C HIS A 123 -17.96 1.72 -9.71
N SER A 124 -18.22 0.83 -8.75
CA SER A 124 -17.21 0.08 -8.02
C SER A 124 -17.69 -1.35 -7.80
N GLU A 125 -16.88 -2.33 -8.21
CA GLU A 125 -17.18 -3.75 -8.05
C GLU A 125 -16.07 -4.45 -7.26
N SER A 126 -16.45 -5.07 -6.14
CA SER A 126 -15.52 -5.84 -5.30
C SER A 126 -14.97 -7.09 -6.01
N PRO A 127 -13.72 -7.50 -5.72
CA PRO A 127 -13.22 -8.81 -6.10
C PRO A 127 -14.09 -9.93 -5.54
N GLU A 128 -14.24 -11.04 -6.26
CA GLU A 128 -15.05 -12.19 -5.81
C GLU A 128 -14.60 -12.73 -4.45
N VAL A 129 -13.29 -12.82 -4.23
CA VAL A 129 -12.73 -13.22 -2.93
C VAL A 129 -13.17 -12.30 -1.79
N VAL A 130 -13.24 -10.99 -2.03
CA VAL A 130 -13.70 -10.03 -1.03
C VAL A 130 -15.20 -10.17 -0.79
N LYS A 131 -16.01 -10.36 -1.85
CA LYS A 131 -17.45 -10.61 -1.73
C LYS A 131 -17.75 -11.83 -0.85
N VAL A 132 -17.10 -12.96 -1.13
CA VAL A 132 -17.26 -14.20 -0.38
C VAL A 132 -16.88 -14.02 1.09
N LEU A 133 -15.74 -13.39 1.38
CA LEU A 133 -15.30 -13.21 2.76
C LEU A 133 -16.17 -12.21 3.53
N LYS A 134 -16.64 -11.14 2.87
CA LYS A 134 -17.64 -10.22 3.45
C LYS A 134 -18.95 -10.93 3.78
N SER A 135 -19.41 -11.85 2.92
CA SER A 135 -20.62 -12.65 3.21
C SER A 135 -20.48 -13.59 4.41
N GLN A 136 -19.24 -13.89 4.82
CA GLN A 136 -18.94 -14.65 6.04
C GLN A 136 -18.86 -13.74 7.29
N GLY A 137 -19.18 -12.45 7.15
CA GLY A 137 -19.16 -11.47 8.25
C GLY A 137 -17.79 -10.89 8.55
N LEU A 138 -16.81 -11.06 7.66
CA LEU A 138 -15.47 -10.51 7.84
C LEU A 138 -15.40 -9.05 7.36
N ASP A 139 -14.82 -8.18 8.18
CA ASP A 139 -14.55 -6.78 7.82
C ASP A 139 -13.27 -6.66 6.98
N ILE A 140 -13.46 -6.57 5.67
CA ILE A 140 -12.38 -6.58 4.67
C ILE A 140 -12.55 -5.39 3.73
N ARG A 141 -11.47 -4.66 3.49
CA ARG A 141 -11.38 -3.57 2.53
C ARG A 141 -11.35 -4.10 1.09
N GLU A 142 -11.62 -3.23 0.12
CA GLU A 142 -11.71 -3.65 -1.28
C GLU A 142 -10.36 -4.06 -1.89
N LEU A 143 -9.26 -3.42 -1.46
CA LEU A 143 -7.90 -3.77 -1.88
C LEU A 143 -7.22 -4.64 -0.83
N VAL A 144 -6.88 -5.87 -1.19
CA VAL A 144 -6.26 -6.87 -0.30
C VAL A 144 -5.12 -7.62 -0.98
N TYR A 145 -4.17 -8.08 -0.18
CA TYR A 145 -3.19 -9.05 -0.62
C TYR A 145 -3.65 -10.47 -0.29
N PHE A 146 -3.98 -11.25 -1.32
CA PHE A 146 -4.35 -12.66 -1.22
C PHE A 146 -3.89 -13.40 -2.48
N ASN A 147 -2.81 -14.19 -2.37
CA ASN A 147 -2.14 -14.82 -3.53
C ASN A 147 -1.80 -13.84 -4.67
N GLY A 148 -1.58 -12.57 -4.32
CA GLY A 148 -1.48 -11.46 -5.26
C GLY A 148 -2.29 -10.26 -4.77
N ILE A 149 -2.22 -9.15 -5.50
CA ILE A 149 -3.04 -7.97 -5.22
C ILE A 149 -4.41 -8.21 -5.83
N ASN A 150 -5.45 -8.12 -5.01
CA ASN A 150 -6.85 -8.14 -5.45
C ASN A 150 -7.45 -6.80 -5.10
N GLY A 151 -8.02 -6.12 -6.09
CA GLY A 151 -8.63 -4.81 -5.88
C GLY A 151 -9.89 -4.64 -6.73
N PRO A 152 -10.75 -3.68 -6.37
CA PRO A 152 -12.04 -3.51 -7.00
C PRO A 152 -11.89 -3.02 -8.43
N ILE A 153 -12.86 -3.33 -9.29
CA ILE A 153 -12.99 -2.66 -10.58
C ILE A 153 -13.67 -1.32 -10.32
N LYS A 154 -13.02 -0.21 -10.67
CA LYS A 154 -13.57 1.14 -10.52
C LYS A 154 -13.74 1.80 -11.89
N ILE A 155 -14.93 2.37 -12.15
CA ILE A 155 -15.21 3.16 -13.34
C ILE A 155 -15.47 4.60 -12.92
N TRP A 156 -14.72 5.51 -13.52
CA TRP A 156 -14.78 6.94 -13.25
C TRP A 156 -15.36 7.67 -14.45
N LYS A 157 -16.35 8.53 -14.21
CA LYS A 157 -16.85 9.49 -15.19
C LYS A 157 -15.98 10.74 -15.12
N VAL A 158 -15.56 11.22 -16.28
CA VAL A 158 -14.76 12.44 -16.42
C VAL A 158 -15.68 13.60 -16.79
N ASN A 159 -15.62 14.68 -16.01
CA ASN A 159 -16.35 15.91 -16.29
C ASN A 159 -15.40 16.89 -16.99
N TYR A 160 -15.56 17.03 -18.31
CA TYR A 160 -14.78 17.98 -19.10
C TYR A 160 -15.28 19.41 -18.86
N VAL A 161 -14.37 20.31 -18.53
CA VAL A 161 -14.63 21.75 -18.30
C VAL A 161 -14.25 22.61 -19.51
N GLY A 162 -13.54 22.06 -20.50
CA GLY A 162 -13.14 22.76 -21.72
C GLY A 162 -11.85 23.58 -21.62
N ASP A 163 -11.28 23.69 -20.41
CA ASP A 163 -10.00 24.36 -20.10
C ASP A 163 -8.83 23.37 -19.95
N GLU A 164 -9.00 22.11 -20.39
CA GLU A 164 -7.97 21.09 -20.27
C GLU A 164 -6.75 21.45 -21.14
N LYS A 165 -5.64 21.78 -20.50
CA LYS A 165 -4.36 21.98 -21.21
C LYS A 165 -3.72 20.64 -21.50
N HIS A 166 -3.37 20.42 -22.77
CA HIS A 166 -2.50 19.32 -23.16
C HIS A 166 -1.05 19.74 -22.85
N ASN A 167 -0.39 19.03 -21.94
CA ASN A 167 1.03 19.19 -21.62
C ASN A 167 1.84 18.09 -22.29
#